data_AF-A0AAU1IN51-F1
#
_entry.id   AF-A0AAU1IN51-F1
#
_cell.length_a   1.000
_cell.length_b   1.000
_cell.length_c   1.000
_cell.angle_alpha   90.00
_cell.angle_beta   90.00
_cell.angle_gamma   90.00
#
_symmetry.space_group_name_H-M   'P 1'
#
loop_
_entity.id
_entity.type
_entity.pdbx_description
1 polymer ?
#
loop_
_entity_poly.entity_id
_entity_poly.type
_entity_poly.pdbx_seq_one_letter_code
_entity_poly.pdbx_strand_id
1 'polypeptide(L)'
;MTTNVREPSLLPASAIPDGCAAWNGEHARAWTAAALPSWVPVRPRRWSLELTLWCAVLAAFGLLATTDLPPDLVALLPLQVVWWLWRPEAVRFSGPVLVVLVAARGTGLPWPALVGAALLVLASVTATELRARARARQRDSALAAADGVTGVLPDTDVPVRRGGLFLKFGAGLAVPGVVLLATSGLWHGTDDRQLAFAEGLFALGLALTLLLSGTLGRRRATALRTTPAPVLRVLVGKDEHEDAVIYAADDPQALRPLFTVATRAARDDEGEGDDQGDEAAREELEELLEAAGAPSPGPLREAVLYGAPYDGAEILLVGAAEEPGEPPEAEWSTGPVRPLPEGTAGRRRAREERAAVRKARDEELAVAVRAETAVVPVRQWRAGAVDRLAAFLTALWCAGYFLLAIDDSLWFRALLLLTGLMCAVRVPVKLRWRVTADRTGIWLNRLRAPRHIPWDDLRAARRESFELQLRVRDGDNWAVAAPRWPWLQRRRRLVHPYDALAAELSAMIADPALRPTGESGAKERGRPLWPFAVILGIAWTAVLVTRWLP
;
A
#
# COMPACT_ATOMS: atom_id res chain seq x y z
N MET A 1 -8.09 26.39 8.52
CA MET A 1 -9.15 26.42 7.49
C MET A 1 -8.69 27.44 6.46
N THR A 2 -8.05 27.00 5.38
CA THR A 2 -7.54 27.85 4.30
C THR A 2 -8.35 27.55 3.06
N THR A 3 -9.30 28.42 2.78
CA THR A 3 -10.18 28.45 1.61
C THR A 3 -9.48 29.09 0.43
N ASN A 4 -8.33 28.56 0.00
CA ASN A 4 -7.88 28.81 -1.37
C ASN A 4 -8.53 27.74 -2.23
N VAL A 5 -9.78 28.00 -2.63
CA VAL A 5 -10.39 27.32 -3.77
C VAL A 5 -9.56 27.76 -4.97
N ARG A 6 -8.48 27.02 -5.27
CA ARG A 6 -7.79 27.20 -6.55
C ARG A 6 -8.82 26.84 -7.61
N GLU A 7 -9.17 27.81 -8.44
CA GLU A 7 -10.01 27.56 -9.61
C GLU A 7 -9.38 26.42 -10.42
N PRO A 8 -10.20 25.48 -10.93
CA PRO A 8 -9.66 24.38 -11.71
C PRO A 8 -8.88 24.91 -12.91
N SER A 9 -7.74 24.29 -13.24
CA SER A 9 -7.04 24.61 -14.49
C SER A 9 -7.92 24.19 -15.66
N LEU A 10 -8.24 25.15 -16.54
CA LEU A 10 -9.17 24.96 -17.65
C LEU A 10 -8.47 24.33 -18.84
N LEU A 11 -9.20 23.46 -19.54
CA LEU A 11 -8.71 22.83 -20.75
C LEU A 11 -8.91 23.80 -21.94
N PRO A 12 -7.91 23.95 -22.85
CA PRO A 12 -8.10 24.75 -24.05
C PRO A 12 -9.30 24.27 -24.87
N ALA A 13 -10.11 25.19 -25.39
CA ALA A 13 -11.31 24.85 -26.15
C ALA A 13 -11.01 24.00 -27.40
N SER A 14 -9.81 24.11 -27.97
CA SER A 14 -9.37 23.31 -29.10
C SER A 14 -9.18 21.81 -28.78
N ALA A 15 -8.99 21.47 -27.50
CA ALA A 15 -8.84 20.10 -27.03
C ALA A 15 -10.16 19.45 -26.58
N ILE A 16 -11.27 20.20 -26.59
CA ILE A 16 -12.60 19.72 -26.25
C ILE A 16 -13.31 19.35 -27.56
N PRO A 17 -13.72 18.08 -27.75
CA PRO A 17 -14.51 17.69 -28.91
C PRO A 17 -15.84 18.45 -29.00
N ASP A 18 -16.27 18.76 -30.22
CA ASP A 18 -17.54 19.46 -30.45
C ASP A 18 -18.72 18.69 -29.84
N GLY A 19 -19.56 19.40 -29.08
CA GLY A 19 -20.72 18.82 -28.41
C GLY A 19 -20.41 18.00 -27.15
N CYS A 20 -19.15 17.94 -26.69
CA CYS A 20 -18.78 17.21 -25.48
C CYS A 20 -19.59 17.66 -24.26
N ALA A 21 -20.42 16.75 -23.74
CA ALA A 21 -21.30 17.03 -22.62
C ALA A 21 -20.52 17.11 -21.30
N ALA A 22 -20.87 18.09 -20.47
CA ALA A 22 -20.38 18.16 -19.09
C ALA A 22 -21.01 17.07 -18.23
N TRP A 23 -20.19 16.24 -17.58
CA TRP A 23 -20.69 15.24 -16.65
C TRP A 23 -21.15 15.93 -15.36
N ASN A 24 -22.42 16.30 -15.32
CA ASN A 24 -23.03 17.02 -14.20
C ASN A 24 -23.37 16.09 -13.01
N GLY A 25 -23.74 16.71 -11.88
CA GLY A 25 -24.08 16.03 -10.64
C GLY A 25 -25.34 15.16 -10.71
N GLU A 26 -26.21 15.34 -11.69
CA GLU A 26 -27.38 14.49 -11.91
C GLU A 26 -26.98 13.17 -12.57
N HIS A 27 -26.26 13.23 -13.69
CA HIS A 27 -25.69 12.08 -14.38
C HIS A 27 -24.70 11.32 -13.48
N ALA A 28 -23.91 12.05 -12.69
CA ALA A 28 -23.02 11.45 -11.71
C ALA A 28 -23.78 10.67 -10.64
N ARG A 29 -24.90 11.20 -10.12
CA ARG A 29 -25.76 10.50 -9.15
C ARG A 29 -26.46 9.29 -9.76
N ALA A 30 -26.93 9.37 -11.00
CA ALA A 30 -27.49 8.22 -11.71
C ALA A 30 -26.45 7.09 -11.84
N TRP A 31 -25.21 7.46 -12.17
CA TRP A 31 -24.10 6.52 -12.29
C TRP A 31 -23.68 5.90 -10.94
N THR A 32 -23.64 6.68 -9.85
CA THR A 32 -23.34 6.15 -8.51
C THR A 32 -24.47 5.29 -7.96
N ALA A 33 -25.73 5.63 -8.25
CA ALA A 33 -26.90 4.81 -7.90
C ALA A 33 -26.91 3.45 -8.61
N ALA A 34 -26.26 3.35 -9.78
CA ALA A 34 -26.05 2.09 -10.48
C ALA A 34 -24.91 1.22 -9.89
N ALA A 35 -24.17 1.72 -8.91
CA ALA A 35 -23.06 1.01 -8.30
C ALA A 35 -23.49 -0.21 -7.47
N LEU A 36 -22.52 -1.07 -7.18
CA LEU A 36 -22.73 -2.27 -6.39
C LEU A 36 -23.13 -1.97 -4.94
N PRO A 37 -23.96 -2.82 -4.31
CA PRO A 37 -24.16 -2.78 -2.87
C PRO A 37 -22.81 -2.86 -2.13
N SER A 38 -22.72 -2.18 -1.00
CA SER A 38 -21.47 -2.03 -0.22
C SER A 38 -20.85 -3.34 0.28
N TRP A 39 -21.62 -4.43 0.32
CA TRP A 39 -21.16 -5.76 0.71
C TRP A 39 -20.52 -6.55 -0.43
N VAL A 40 -20.71 -6.15 -1.70
CA VAL A 40 -20.04 -6.78 -2.83
C VAL A 40 -18.64 -6.18 -2.95
N PRO A 41 -17.57 -6.98 -2.83
CA PRO A 41 -16.20 -6.46 -2.88
C PRO A 41 -15.89 -5.95 -4.29
N VAL A 42 -15.82 -4.62 -4.44
CA VAL A 42 -15.53 -3.97 -5.75
C VAL A 42 -14.04 -4.09 -6.09
N ARG A 43 -13.16 -4.07 -5.11
CA ARG A 43 -11.78 -4.60 -5.06
C ARG A 43 -11.08 -3.93 -3.88
N PRO A 44 -10.48 -4.68 -2.95
CA PRO A 44 -9.86 -4.07 -1.78
C PRO A 44 -8.49 -3.43 -2.15
N ARG A 45 -7.98 -2.54 -1.29
CA ARG A 45 -6.74 -1.74 -1.50
C ARG A 45 -5.53 -2.61 -1.92
N ARG A 46 -4.50 -2.10 -2.60
CA ARG A 46 -3.33 -2.91 -3.06
C ARG A 46 -2.75 -3.87 -2.00
N TRP A 47 -2.55 -3.42 -0.76
CA TRP A 47 -2.07 -4.26 0.37
C TRP A 47 -2.98 -5.46 0.69
N SER A 48 -4.28 -5.36 0.40
CA SER A 48 -5.21 -6.47 0.60
C SER A 48 -5.05 -7.57 -0.44
N LEU A 49 -4.42 -7.31 -1.60
CA LEU A 49 -4.16 -8.35 -2.60
C LEU A 49 -3.10 -9.32 -2.07
N GLU A 50 -1.99 -8.79 -1.57
CA GLU A 50 -0.95 -9.58 -0.90
C GLU A 50 -1.54 -10.32 0.30
N LEU A 51 -2.30 -9.63 1.16
CA LEU A 51 -2.94 -10.27 2.30
C LEU A 51 -3.91 -11.38 1.88
N THR A 52 -4.73 -11.16 0.84
CA THR A 52 -5.67 -12.18 0.35
C THR A 52 -4.93 -13.39 -0.21
N LEU A 53 -3.84 -13.18 -0.95
CA LEU A 53 -3.00 -14.26 -1.47
C LEU A 53 -2.36 -15.06 -0.32
N TRP A 54 -1.78 -14.38 0.67
CA TRP A 54 -1.24 -15.03 1.86
C TRP A 54 -2.31 -15.79 2.64
N CYS A 55 -3.49 -15.21 2.84
CA CYS A 55 -4.61 -15.89 3.48
C CYS A 55 -5.08 -17.11 2.67
N ALA A 56 -5.10 -17.03 1.34
CA ALA A 56 -5.46 -18.16 0.49
C ALA A 56 -4.44 -19.30 0.56
N VAL A 57 -3.15 -18.97 0.57
CA VAL A 57 -2.06 -19.93 0.78
C VAL A 57 -2.17 -20.57 2.17
N LEU A 58 -2.30 -19.77 3.22
CA LEU A 58 -2.47 -20.27 4.59
C LEU A 58 -3.74 -21.12 4.74
N ALA A 59 -4.82 -20.78 4.03
CA ALA A 59 -6.04 -21.58 4.02
C ALA A 59 -5.82 -22.92 3.29
N ALA A 60 -5.10 -22.94 2.16
CA ALA A 60 -4.75 -24.17 1.47
C ALA A 60 -3.91 -25.09 2.37
N PHE A 61 -2.85 -24.56 3.00
CA PHE A 61 -2.03 -25.32 3.96
C PHE A 61 -2.84 -25.79 5.18
N GLY A 62 -3.70 -24.93 5.73
CA GLY A 62 -4.56 -25.29 6.84
C GLY A 62 -5.54 -26.42 6.47
N LEU A 63 -6.16 -26.36 5.29
CA LEU A 63 -7.02 -27.43 4.80
C LEU A 63 -6.25 -28.73 4.59
N LEU A 64 -5.06 -28.68 4.00
CA LEU A 64 -4.22 -29.86 3.81
C LEU A 64 -3.81 -30.51 5.15
N ALA A 65 -3.50 -29.70 6.16
CA ALA A 65 -3.02 -30.18 7.45
C ALA A 65 -4.13 -30.68 8.40
N THR A 66 -5.38 -30.21 8.20
CA THR A 66 -6.47 -30.45 9.16
C THR A 66 -7.62 -31.29 8.61
N THR A 67 -7.63 -31.56 7.30
CA THR A 67 -8.74 -32.28 6.65
C THR A 67 -8.22 -33.31 5.65
N ASP A 68 -8.96 -34.41 5.48
CA ASP A 68 -8.69 -35.41 4.45
C ASP A 68 -9.24 -35.01 3.07
N LEU A 69 -9.28 -33.71 2.78
CA LEU A 69 -9.80 -33.22 1.51
C LEU A 69 -8.86 -33.61 0.37
N PRO A 70 -9.40 -34.03 -0.79
CA PRO A 70 -8.62 -34.21 -2.00
C PRO A 70 -7.79 -32.97 -2.35
N PRO A 71 -6.53 -33.13 -2.81
CA PRO A 71 -5.61 -32.02 -3.01
C PRO A 71 -6.08 -31.03 -4.11
N ASP A 72 -6.92 -31.49 -5.04
CA ASP A 72 -7.62 -30.65 -6.01
C ASP A 72 -8.61 -29.67 -5.34
N LEU A 73 -9.37 -30.11 -4.34
CA LEU A 73 -10.27 -29.22 -3.59
C LEU A 73 -9.51 -28.29 -2.65
N VAL A 74 -8.43 -28.77 -2.03
CA VAL A 74 -7.54 -27.95 -1.19
C VAL A 74 -6.96 -26.77 -1.98
N ALA A 75 -6.58 -26.97 -3.24
CA ALA A 75 -6.10 -25.91 -4.10
C ALA A 75 -7.23 -25.00 -4.62
N LEU A 76 -8.36 -25.58 -5.05
CA LEU A 76 -9.43 -24.85 -5.73
C LEU A 76 -10.30 -24.01 -4.79
N LEU A 77 -10.55 -24.43 -3.55
CA LEU A 77 -11.42 -23.67 -2.64
C LEU A 77 -10.85 -22.29 -2.28
N PRO A 78 -9.57 -22.15 -1.86
CA PRO A 78 -8.98 -20.83 -1.62
C PRO A 78 -8.84 -20.01 -2.91
N LEU A 79 -8.54 -20.67 -4.03
CA LEU A 79 -8.43 -20.02 -5.33
C LEU A 79 -9.80 -19.48 -5.82
N GLN A 80 -10.89 -20.18 -5.53
CA GLN A 80 -12.26 -19.70 -5.81
C GLN A 80 -12.56 -18.42 -5.03
N VAL A 81 -12.08 -18.31 -3.78
CA VAL A 81 -12.20 -17.07 -2.98
C VAL A 81 -11.38 -15.95 -3.62
N VAL A 82 -10.15 -16.23 -4.06
CA VAL A 82 -9.30 -15.25 -4.78
C VAL A 82 -9.99 -14.78 -6.07
N TRP A 83 -10.54 -15.70 -6.87
CA TRP A 83 -11.29 -15.37 -8.08
C TRP A 83 -12.55 -14.58 -7.78
N TRP A 84 -13.30 -14.95 -6.76
CA TRP A 84 -14.48 -14.21 -6.34
C TRP A 84 -14.16 -12.74 -5.98
N LEU A 85 -13.09 -12.52 -5.23
CA LEU A 85 -12.68 -11.17 -4.79
C LEU A 85 -12.06 -10.35 -5.92
N TRP A 86 -11.22 -10.96 -6.75
CA TRP A 86 -10.36 -10.23 -7.66
C TRP A 86 -10.77 -10.36 -9.14
N ARG A 87 -11.33 -11.50 -9.54
CA ARG A 87 -11.64 -11.89 -10.93
C ARG A 87 -13.00 -12.60 -11.04
N PRO A 88 -14.10 -11.88 -10.85
CA PRO A 88 -15.44 -12.44 -10.99
C PRO A 88 -15.69 -13.04 -12.38
N GLU A 89 -14.96 -12.61 -13.41
CA GLU A 89 -15.02 -13.19 -14.74
C GLU A 89 -14.59 -14.67 -14.75
N ALA A 90 -13.62 -15.05 -13.91
CA ALA A 90 -13.16 -16.43 -13.77
C ALA A 90 -14.20 -17.31 -13.04
N VAL A 91 -14.95 -16.74 -12.10
CA VAL A 91 -15.98 -17.45 -11.31
C VAL A 91 -17.05 -18.12 -12.17
N ARG A 92 -17.38 -17.52 -13.31
CA ARG A 92 -18.36 -18.09 -14.26
C ARG A 92 -17.93 -19.45 -14.81
N PHE A 93 -16.63 -19.68 -14.91
CA PHE A 93 -16.06 -20.94 -15.38
C PHE A 93 -15.66 -21.84 -14.21
N SER A 94 -15.06 -21.27 -13.16
CA SER A 94 -14.58 -22.05 -12.03
C SER A 94 -15.69 -22.56 -11.11
N GLY A 95 -16.81 -21.86 -11.00
CA GLY A 95 -17.98 -22.30 -10.23
C GLY A 95 -18.54 -23.64 -10.73
N PRO A 96 -18.89 -23.78 -12.02
CA PRO A 96 -19.31 -25.06 -12.60
C PRO A 96 -18.27 -26.16 -12.46
N VAL A 97 -16.98 -25.86 -12.65
CA VAL A 97 -15.88 -26.83 -12.47
C VAL A 97 -15.83 -27.33 -11.03
N LEU A 98 -15.95 -26.43 -10.05
CA LEU A 98 -15.98 -26.78 -8.64
C LEU A 98 -17.21 -27.64 -8.29
N VAL A 99 -18.38 -27.33 -8.86
CA VAL A 99 -19.59 -28.15 -8.69
C VAL A 99 -19.41 -29.56 -9.26
N VAL A 100 -18.85 -29.68 -10.47
CA VAL A 100 -18.59 -30.99 -11.10
C VAL A 100 -17.59 -31.80 -10.28
N LEU A 101 -16.51 -31.17 -9.79
CA LEU A 101 -15.52 -31.82 -8.92
C LEU A 101 -16.13 -32.30 -7.61
N VAL A 102 -16.90 -31.44 -6.94
CA VAL A 102 -17.60 -31.78 -5.68
C VAL A 102 -18.60 -32.92 -5.91
N ALA A 103 -19.34 -32.90 -7.02
CA ALA A 103 -20.29 -33.96 -7.38
C ALA A 103 -19.58 -35.29 -7.68
N ALA A 104 -18.48 -35.25 -8.44
CA ALA A 104 -17.68 -36.44 -8.79
C ALA A 104 -17.04 -37.11 -7.55
N ARG A 105 -16.77 -36.33 -6.50
CA ARG A 105 -16.18 -36.81 -5.24
C ARG A 105 -17.20 -36.99 -4.12
N GLY A 106 -18.48 -36.70 -4.36
CA GLY A 106 -19.48 -36.46 -3.33
C GLY A 106 -19.70 -37.60 -2.33
N THR A 107 -19.40 -38.84 -2.72
CA THR A 107 -19.51 -40.02 -1.84
C THR A 107 -18.38 -40.13 -0.80
N GLY A 108 -17.25 -39.45 -1.01
CA GLY A 108 -16.08 -39.47 -0.13
C GLY A 108 -15.86 -38.19 0.66
N LEU A 109 -16.71 -37.17 0.49
CA LEU A 109 -16.55 -35.88 1.14
C LEU A 109 -17.42 -35.78 2.40
N PRO A 110 -16.92 -35.16 3.48
CA PRO A 110 -17.73 -34.91 4.65
C PRO A 110 -18.82 -33.87 4.32
N TRP A 111 -20.03 -34.04 4.85
CA TRP A 111 -21.17 -33.16 4.58
C TRP A 111 -20.89 -31.66 4.79
N PRO A 112 -20.07 -31.21 5.77
CA PRO A 112 -19.75 -29.78 5.92
C PRO A 112 -18.95 -29.23 4.74
N ALA A 113 -18.08 -30.04 4.13
CA ALA A 113 -17.31 -29.62 2.95
C ALA A 113 -18.22 -29.46 1.73
N LEU A 114 -19.20 -30.34 1.56
CA LEU A 114 -20.22 -30.22 0.51
C LEU A 114 -21.04 -28.94 0.68
N VAL A 115 -21.54 -28.68 1.89
CA VAL A 115 -22.31 -27.47 2.20
C VAL A 115 -21.45 -26.21 2.02
N GLY A 116 -20.21 -26.21 2.52
CA GLY A 116 -19.28 -25.09 2.39
C GLY A 116 -18.95 -24.77 0.94
N ALA A 117 -18.65 -25.78 0.12
CA ALA A 117 -18.39 -25.60 -1.30
C ALA A 117 -19.64 -25.08 -2.05
N ALA A 118 -20.82 -25.63 -1.76
CA ALA A 118 -22.08 -25.18 -2.36
C ALA A 118 -22.38 -23.71 -2.02
N LEU A 119 -22.22 -23.32 -0.75
CA LEU A 119 -22.40 -21.93 -0.30
C LEU A 119 -21.38 -20.99 -0.97
N LEU A 120 -20.12 -21.41 -1.09
CA LEU A 120 -19.09 -20.63 -1.76
C LEU A 120 -19.40 -20.42 -3.25
N VAL A 121 -19.84 -21.47 -3.96
CA VAL A 121 -20.27 -21.36 -5.36
C VAL A 121 -21.47 -20.44 -5.47
N LEU A 122 -22.50 -20.62 -4.64
CA LEU A 122 -23.71 -19.79 -4.69
C LEU A 122 -23.39 -18.32 -4.41
N ALA A 123 -22.62 -18.03 -3.36
CA ALA A 123 -22.19 -16.67 -3.01
C ALA A 123 -21.33 -16.05 -4.11
N SER A 124 -20.41 -16.81 -4.69
CA SER A 124 -19.53 -16.30 -5.75
C SER A 124 -20.30 -16.01 -7.04
N VAL A 125 -21.15 -16.93 -7.51
CA VAL A 125 -21.97 -16.74 -8.71
C VAL A 125 -22.94 -15.56 -8.54
N THR A 126 -23.69 -15.52 -7.44
CA THR A 126 -24.64 -14.42 -7.16
C THR A 126 -23.95 -13.05 -7.14
N ALA A 127 -22.80 -12.95 -6.47
CA ALA A 127 -22.01 -11.72 -6.46
C ALA A 127 -21.52 -11.33 -7.86
N THR A 128 -21.10 -12.29 -8.68
CA THR A 128 -20.62 -12.01 -10.06
C THR A 128 -21.73 -11.52 -10.97
N GLU A 129 -22.95 -12.05 -10.84
CA GLU A 129 -24.10 -11.61 -11.60
C GLU A 129 -24.58 -10.22 -11.17
N LEU A 130 -24.60 -9.94 -9.87
CA LEU A 130 -24.87 -8.59 -9.37
C LEU A 130 -23.86 -7.58 -9.91
N ARG A 131 -22.57 -7.95 -9.93
CA ARG A 131 -21.49 -7.13 -10.47
C ARG A 131 -21.61 -6.90 -11.98
N ALA A 132 -21.95 -7.93 -12.74
CA ALA A 132 -22.17 -7.80 -14.18
C ALA A 132 -23.36 -6.85 -14.48
N ARG A 133 -24.47 -6.99 -13.74
CA ARG A 133 -25.64 -6.10 -13.88
C ARG A 133 -25.33 -4.66 -13.50
N ALA A 134 -24.59 -4.45 -12.40
CA ALA A 134 -24.17 -3.11 -11.99
C ALA A 134 -23.26 -2.46 -13.04
N ARG A 135 -22.29 -3.20 -13.60
CA ARG A 135 -21.43 -2.72 -14.69
C ARG A 135 -22.23 -2.33 -15.94
N ALA A 136 -23.23 -3.13 -16.32
CA ALA A 136 -24.10 -2.81 -17.43
C ALA A 136 -24.86 -1.50 -17.19
N ARG A 137 -25.50 -1.34 -16.02
CA ARG A 137 -26.22 -0.10 -15.67
C ARG A 137 -25.30 1.12 -15.59
N GLN A 138 -24.09 0.97 -15.05
CA GLN A 138 -23.09 2.03 -15.01
C GLN A 138 -22.66 2.44 -16.43
N ARG A 139 -22.42 1.46 -17.30
CA ARG A 139 -22.10 1.70 -18.70
C ARG A 139 -23.25 2.44 -19.40
N ASP A 140 -24.48 1.99 -19.22
CA ASP A 140 -25.66 2.61 -19.84
C ASP A 140 -25.86 4.05 -19.34
N SER A 141 -25.68 4.29 -18.04
CA SER A 141 -25.73 5.64 -17.46
C SER A 141 -24.62 6.54 -17.97
N ALA A 142 -23.42 6.02 -18.18
CA ALA A 142 -22.31 6.78 -18.73
C ALA A 142 -22.51 7.11 -20.22
N LEU A 143 -23.07 6.19 -20.99
CA LEU A 143 -23.43 6.42 -22.39
C LEU A 143 -24.56 7.44 -22.52
N ALA A 144 -25.55 7.38 -21.64
CA ALA A 144 -26.62 8.39 -21.59
C ALA A 144 -26.07 9.77 -21.24
N ALA A 145 -25.10 9.86 -20.32
CA ALA A 145 -24.46 11.13 -19.97
C ALA A 145 -23.64 11.74 -21.12
N ALA A 146 -23.11 10.90 -22.02
CA ALA A 146 -22.36 11.34 -23.20
C ALA A 146 -23.28 11.80 -24.34
N ASP A 147 -24.59 11.61 -24.23
CA ASP A 147 -25.62 12.03 -25.19
C ASP A 147 -25.32 11.60 -26.65
N GLY A 148 -24.73 10.41 -26.82
CA GLY A 148 -24.34 9.86 -28.12
C GLY A 148 -23.10 10.51 -28.76
N VAL A 149 -22.47 11.49 -28.11
CA VAL A 149 -21.26 12.16 -28.61
C VAL A 149 -20.05 11.23 -28.46
N THR A 150 -19.37 10.98 -29.58
CA THR A 150 -18.16 10.14 -29.63
C THR A 150 -17.01 10.90 -30.27
N GLY A 151 -15.80 10.75 -29.74
CA GLY A 151 -14.57 11.34 -30.26
C GLY A 151 -13.58 10.28 -30.74
N VAL A 152 -12.76 10.65 -31.72
CA VAL A 152 -11.57 9.88 -32.09
C VAL A 152 -10.51 10.10 -31.00
N LEU A 153 -9.88 9.01 -30.54
CA LEU A 153 -8.85 9.12 -29.51
C LEU A 153 -7.59 9.77 -30.09
N PRO A 154 -6.91 10.66 -29.35
CA PRO A 154 -5.55 11.06 -29.70
C PRO A 154 -4.58 9.89 -29.57
N ASP A 155 -3.48 9.94 -30.32
CA ASP A 155 -2.34 9.01 -30.25
C ASP A 155 -2.69 7.51 -30.39
N THR A 156 -3.51 7.16 -31.40
CA THR A 156 -3.88 5.76 -31.69
C THR A 156 -2.72 4.86 -32.09
N ASP A 157 -1.61 5.46 -32.54
CA ASP A 157 -0.50 4.75 -33.19
C ASP A 157 0.48 4.10 -32.20
N VAL A 158 0.42 4.49 -30.92
CA VAL A 158 1.28 3.92 -29.87
C VAL A 158 0.87 2.46 -29.60
N PRO A 159 1.79 1.49 -29.47
CA PRO A 159 1.42 0.10 -29.20
C PRO A 159 0.75 -0.09 -27.82
N VAL A 160 -0.22 -1.02 -27.73
CA VAL A 160 -0.89 -1.37 -26.47
C VAL A 160 0.08 -2.18 -25.59
N ARG A 161 0.76 -1.52 -24.65
CA ARG A 161 1.60 -2.18 -23.62
C ARG A 161 0.79 -2.83 -22.49
N ARG A 162 -0.53 -2.56 -22.43
CA ARG A 162 -1.39 -3.01 -21.33
C ARG A 162 -1.44 -4.54 -21.22
N GLY A 163 -1.23 -5.03 -19.99
CA GLY A 163 -1.29 -6.45 -19.66
C GLY A 163 -0.02 -7.24 -19.95
N GLY A 164 1.00 -6.65 -20.60
CA GLY A 164 2.25 -7.34 -20.92
C GLY A 164 2.98 -7.89 -19.69
N LEU A 165 3.05 -7.11 -18.61
CA LEU A 165 3.66 -7.53 -17.34
C LEU A 165 2.92 -8.73 -16.73
N PHE A 166 1.59 -8.69 -16.68
CA PHE A 166 0.77 -9.81 -16.19
C PHE A 166 0.93 -11.07 -17.05
N LEU A 167 1.09 -10.93 -18.37
CA LEU A 167 1.35 -12.06 -19.26
C LEU A 167 2.70 -12.70 -18.98
N LYS A 168 3.76 -11.89 -18.83
CA LYS A 168 5.12 -12.36 -18.51
C LYS A 168 5.16 -13.08 -17.16
N PHE A 169 4.64 -12.46 -16.10
CA PHE A 169 4.59 -13.08 -14.78
C PHE A 169 3.68 -14.32 -14.74
N GLY A 170 2.54 -14.27 -15.42
CA GLY A 170 1.65 -15.43 -15.55
C GLY A 170 2.32 -16.61 -16.23
N ALA A 171 3.02 -16.38 -17.35
CA ALA A 171 3.79 -17.43 -18.03
C ALA A 171 4.94 -17.96 -17.16
N GLY A 172 5.68 -17.07 -16.50
CA GLY A 172 6.75 -17.44 -15.57
C GLY A 172 6.27 -18.29 -14.40
N LEU A 173 5.09 -18.00 -13.83
CA LEU A 173 4.48 -18.76 -12.75
C LEU A 173 3.84 -20.08 -13.21
N ALA A 174 3.40 -20.17 -14.47
CA ALA A 174 2.82 -21.39 -15.01
C ALA A 174 3.85 -22.53 -15.10
N VAL A 175 5.10 -22.22 -15.46
CA VAL A 175 6.19 -23.21 -15.60
C VAL A 175 6.40 -24.03 -14.32
N PRO A 176 6.69 -23.44 -13.14
CA PRO A 176 6.87 -24.22 -11.91
C PRO A 176 5.59 -24.96 -11.51
N GLY A 177 4.39 -24.38 -11.73
CA GLY A 177 3.13 -25.07 -11.46
C GLY A 177 2.95 -26.35 -12.29
N VAL A 178 3.27 -26.29 -13.60
CA VAL A 178 3.24 -27.46 -14.49
C VAL A 178 4.31 -28.48 -14.11
N VAL A 179 5.53 -28.03 -13.77
CA VAL A 179 6.61 -28.92 -13.33
C VAL A 179 6.22 -29.67 -12.06
N LEU A 180 5.65 -28.99 -11.05
CA LEU A 180 5.16 -29.62 -9.82
C LEU A 180 4.05 -30.64 -10.12
N LEU A 181 3.11 -30.31 -11.00
CA LEU A 181 2.05 -31.24 -11.40
C LEU A 181 2.60 -32.48 -12.11
N ALA A 182 3.50 -32.30 -13.08
CA ALA A 182 4.08 -33.37 -13.87
C ALA A 182 5.01 -34.27 -13.05
N THR A 183 5.70 -33.69 -12.07
CA THR A 183 6.63 -34.43 -11.20
C THR A 183 5.96 -34.97 -9.94
N SER A 184 4.69 -34.62 -9.65
CA SER A 184 4.00 -34.99 -8.41
C SER A 184 4.05 -36.51 -8.13
N GLY A 185 4.01 -37.36 -9.15
CA GLY A 185 4.14 -38.82 -9.00
C GLY A 185 5.54 -39.35 -8.66
N LEU A 186 6.59 -38.51 -8.80
CA LEU A 186 8.00 -38.85 -8.58
C LEU A 186 8.46 -38.57 -7.14
N TRP A 187 7.69 -37.80 -6.36
CA TRP A 187 8.04 -37.46 -4.99
C TRP A 187 7.84 -38.67 -4.06
N HIS A 188 8.72 -38.78 -3.06
CA HIS A 188 8.73 -39.91 -2.13
C HIS A 188 7.75 -39.66 -0.98
N GLY A 189 7.06 -40.70 -0.49
CA GLY A 189 6.01 -40.51 0.51
C GLY A 189 4.64 -40.13 -0.10
N THR A 190 3.55 -40.38 0.61
CA THR A 190 2.19 -40.02 0.14
C THR A 190 1.93 -38.53 0.30
N ASP A 191 2.47 -37.94 1.35
CA ASP A 191 2.15 -36.57 1.77
C ASP A 191 2.85 -35.56 0.86
N ASP A 192 4.12 -35.80 0.51
CA ASP A 192 4.88 -34.97 -0.43
C ASP A 192 4.26 -34.98 -1.83
N ARG A 193 3.70 -36.13 -2.27
CA ARG A 193 3.01 -36.23 -3.56
C ARG A 193 1.73 -35.40 -3.58
N GLN A 194 0.94 -35.47 -2.52
CA GLN A 194 -0.29 -34.70 -2.39
C GLN A 194 -0.01 -33.20 -2.27
N LEU A 195 1.02 -32.84 -1.51
CA LEU A 195 1.48 -31.45 -1.37
C LEU A 195 1.95 -30.88 -2.71
N ALA A 196 2.87 -31.56 -3.40
CA ALA A 196 3.38 -31.11 -4.71
C ALA A 196 2.26 -30.97 -5.74
N PHE A 197 1.27 -31.87 -5.73
CA PHE A 197 0.10 -31.77 -6.61
C PHE A 197 -0.79 -30.56 -6.27
N ALA A 198 -1.10 -30.34 -4.98
CA ALA A 198 -1.91 -29.21 -4.54
C ALA A 198 -1.22 -27.87 -4.82
N GLU A 199 0.07 -27.76 -4.52
CA GLU A 199 0.89 -26.57 -4.79
C GLU A 199 0.97 -26.29 -6.30
N GLY A 200 1.18 -27.33 -7.11
CA GLY A 200 1.19 -27.22 -8.56
C GLY A 200 -0.13 -26.71 -9.13
N LEU A 201 -1.28 -27.25 -8.66
CA LEU A 201 -2.60 -26.78 -9.06
C LEU A 201 -2.85 -25.33 -8.64
N PHE A 202 -2.48 -24.98 -7.40
CA PHE A 202 -2.67 -23.64 -6.88
C PHE A 202 -1.83 -22.61 -7.66
N ALA A 203 -0.55 -22.91 -7.90
CA ALA A 203 0.36 -22.07 -8.70
C ALA A 203 -0.15 -21.90 -10.13
N LEU A 204 -0.62 -22.98 -10.77
CA LEU A 204 -1.20 -22.92 -12.11
C LEU A 204 -2.49 -22.07 -12.13
N GLY A 205 -3.31 -22.18 -11.10
CA GLY A 205 -4.49 -21.35 -10.89
C GLY A 205 -4.17 -19.85 -10.80
N LEU A 206 -3.15 -19.50 -10.02
CA LEU A 206 -2.66 -18.12 -9.93
C LEU A 206 -2.07 -17.64 -11.27
N ALA A 207 -1.30 -18.48 -11.96
CA ALA A 207 -0.76 -18.18 -13.28
C ALA A 207 -1.88 -17.87 -14.29
N LEU A 208 -2.92 -18.71 -14.34
CA LEU A 208 -4.10 -18.49 -15.17
C LEU A 208 -4.80 -17.17 -14.83
N THR A 209 -4.85 -16.80 -13.55
CA THR A 209 -5.41 -15.52 -13.10
C THR A 209 -4.65 -14.34 -13.68
N LEU A 210 -3.31 -14.38 -13.65
CA LEU A 210 -2.46 -13.33 -14.20
C LEU A 210 -2.59 -13.26 -15.72
N LEU A 211 -2.56 -14.40 -16.41
CA LEU A 211 -2.76 -14.49 -17.86
C LEU A 211 -4.12 -13.93 -18.29
N LEU A 212 -5.20 -14.32 -17.61
CA LEU A 212 -6.55 -13.81 -17.87
C LEU A 212 -6.63 -12.30 -17.61
N SER A 213 -5.94 -11.80 -16.57
CA SER A 213 -5.87 -10.37 -16.29
C SER A 213 -5.18 -9.59 -17.40
N GLY A 214 -4.04 -10.10 -17.87
CA GLY A 214 -3.27 -9.49 -18.95
C GLY A 214 -4.05 -9.48 -20.26
N THR A 215 -4.64 -10.62 -20.64
CA THR A 215 -5.45 -10.74 -21.86
C THR A 215 -6.71 -9.88 -21.84
N LEU A 216 -7.48 -9.87 -20.75
CA LEU A 216 -8.67 -9.03 -20.63
C LEU A 216 -8.32 -7.54 -20.57
N GLY A 217 -7.21 -7.16 -19.93
CA GLY A 217 -6.71 -5.79 -19.94
C GLY A 217 -6.33 -5.33 -21.35
N ARG A 218 -5.59 -6.18 -22.08
CA ARG A 218 -5.20 -5.91 -23.46
C ARG A 218 -6.42 -5.80 -24.39
N ARG A 219 -7.37 -6.75 -24.30
CA ARG A 219 -8.62 -6.72 -25.09
C ARG A 219 -9.41 -5.42 -24.87
N ARG A 220 -9.57 -4.98 -23.62
CA ARG A 220 -10.28 -3.73 -23.31
C ARG A 220 -9.55 -2.49 -23.83
N ALA A 221 -8.23 -2.44 -23.65
CA ALA A 221 -7.42 -1.33 -24.17
C ALA A 221 -7.45 -1.27 -25.71
N THR A 222 -7.41 -2.42 -26.39
CA THR A 222 -7.55 -2.49 -27.85
C THR A 222 -8.97 -2.10 -28.30
N ALA A 223 -10.01 -2.54 -27.59
CA ALA A 223 -11.38 -2.15 -27.89
C ALA A 223 -11.58 -0.63 -27.79
N LEU A 224 -10.99 0.01 -26.77
CA LEU A 224 -11.04 1.46 -26.61
C LEU A 224 -10.36 2.22 -27.78
N ARG A 225 -9.29 1.66 -28.36
CA ARG A 225 -8.53 2.30 -29.45
C ARG A 225 -9.07 2.09 -30.85
N THR A 226 -9.92 1.07 -31.04
CA THR A 226 -10.36 0.64 -32.38
C THR A 226 -11.67 1.28 -32.83
N THR A 227 -12.42 1.90 -31.92
CA THR A 227 -13.70 2.54 -32.20
C THR A 227 -13.75 3.93 -31.59
N PRO A 228 -14.41 4.91 -32.23
CA PRO A 228 -14.73 6.18 -31.59
C PRO A 228 -15.36 5.95 -30.21
N ALA A 229 -14.84 6.64 -29.20
CA ALA A 229 -15.25 6.44 -27.81
C ALA A 229 -16.18 7.55 -27.35
N PRO A 230 -17.16 7.26 -26.49
CA PRO A 230 -17.99 8.31 -25.89
C PRO A 230 -17.11 9.27 -25.09
N VAL A 231 -17.45 10.56 -25.15
CA VAL A 231 -16.66 11.63 -24.53
C VAL A 231 -17.46 12.40 -23.49
N LEU A 232 -16.81 12.67 -22.36
CA LEU A 232 -17.39 13.36 -21.21
C LEU A 232 -16.41 14.37 -20.65
N ARG A 233 -16.87 15.59 -20.38
CA ARG A 233 -16.06 16.60 -19.69
C ARG A 233 -16.16 16.41 -18.18
N VAL A 234 -15.02 16.33 -17.51
CA VAL A 234 -14.88 15.99 -16.09
C VAL A 234 -13.84 16.85 -15.39
N LEU A 235 -13.84 16.84 -14.06
CA LEU A 235 -12.74 17.37 -13.26
C LEU A 235 -11.87 16.21 -12.74
N VAL A 236 -10.56 16.41 -12.74
CA VAL A 236 -9.57 15.41 -12.33
C VAL A 236 -8.71 16.01 -11.23
N GLY A 237 -8.42 15.22 -10.20
CA GLY A 237 -7.35 15.49 -9.24
C GLY A 237 -6.52 14.23 -9.02
N LYS A 238 -5.47 14.32 -8.21
CA LYS A 238 -4.66 13.15 -7.84
C LYS A 238 -4.90 12.73 -6.38
N ASP A 239 -4.80 11.44 -6.11
CA ASP A 239 -4.85 10.89 -4.74
C ASP A 239 -3.45 10.78 -4.09
N GLU A 240 -3.38 10.26 -2.86
CA GLU A 240 -2.11 10.05 -2.13
C GLU A 240 -1.13 9.08 -2.84
N HIS A 241 -1.58 8.35 -3.87
CA HIS A 241 -0.80 7.37 -4.64
C HIS A 241 -0.60 7.79 -6.09
N GLU A 242 -0.84 9.06 -6.42
CA GLU A 242 -0.82 9.59 -7.79
C GLU A 242 -1.84 8.91 -8.72
N ASP A 243 -2.84 8.17 -8.19
CA ASP A 243 -3.95 7.67 -9.00
C ASP A 243 -4.90 8.86 -9.30
N ALA A 244 -5.32 9.01 -10.55
CA ALA A 244 -6.27 10.04 -10.96
C ALA A 244 -7.66 9.77 -10.34
N VAL A 245 -8.23 10.79 -9.71
CA VAL A 245 -9.56 10.82 -9.10
C VAL A 245 -10.46 11.69 -9.94
N ILE A 246 -11.59 11.13 -10.39
CA ILE A 246 -12.53 11.82 -11.27
C ILE A 246 -13.71 12.36 -10.46
N TYR A 247 -14.08 13.60 -10.75
CA TYR A 247 -15.20 14.33 -10.18
C TYR A 247 -16.13 14.81 -11.29
N ALA A 248 -17.39 15.11 -10.92
CA ALA A 248 -18.33 15.75 -11.82
C ALA A 248 -17.83 17.16 -12.21
N ALA A 249 -18.16 17.61 -13.43
CA ALA A 249 -17.72 18.91 -13.96
C ALA A 249 -18.26 20.11 -13.15
N ASP A 250 -19.37 19.93 -12.44
CA ASP A 250 -20.03 20.91 -11.58
C ASP A 250 -19.64 20.78 -10.09
N ASP A 251 -18.63 19.97 -9.76
CA ASP A 251 -18.08 19.83 -8.40
C ASP A 251 -16.66 20.43 -8.29
N PRO A 252 -16.51 21.76 -8.38
CA PRO A 252 -15.21 22.44 -8.31
C PRO A 252 -14.55 22.34 -6.93
N GLN A 253 -15.27 21.87 -5.92
CA GLN A 253 -14.76 21.67 -4.56
C GLN A 253 -14.25 20.24 -4.33
N ALA A 254 -14.33 19.35 -5.34
CA ALA A 254 -13.93 17.96 -5.26
C ALA A 254 -14.52 17.20 -4.06
N LEU A 255 -15.80 17.49 -3.75
CA LEU A 255 -16.47 16.91 -2.60
C LEU A 255 -16.93 15.47 -2.84
N ARG A 256 -17.24 15.12 -4.09
CA ARG A 256 -17.89 13.86 -4.48
C ARG A 256 -17.07 13.14 -5.53
N PRO A 257 -15.98 12.46 -5.14
CA PRO A 257 -15.21 11.65 -6.07
C PRO A 257 -16.06 10.48 -6.58
N LEU A 258 -16.07 10.28 -7.90
CA LEU A 258 -16.87 9.25 -8.57
C LEU A 258 -16.11 7.93 -8.63
N PHE A 259 -14.87 7.97 -9.11
CA PHE A 259 -14.01 6.79 -9.24
C PHE A 259 -12.54 7.19 -9.29
N THR A 260 -11.67 6.20 -9.12
CA THR A 260 -10.23 6.34 -9.34
C THR A 260 -9.74 5.46 -10.48
N VAL A 261 -8.67 5.90 -11.13
CA VAL A 261 -7.99 5.17 -12.19
C VAL A 261 -6.49 5.43 -12.06
N ALA A 262 -5.68 4.39 -12.18
CA ALA A 262 -4.24 4.57 -12.32
C ALA A 262 -3.97 4.99 -13.76
N THR A 263 -3.28 6.11 -13.96
CA THR A 263 -2.96 6.67 -15.27
C THR A 263 -1.45 6.80 -15.47
N ARG A 264 -1.02 7.03 -16.72
CA ARG A 264 0.36 7.37 -17.08
C ARG A 264 0.32 8.27 -18.31
N ALA A 265 1.15 9.30 -18.34
CA ALA A 265 1.24 10.20 -19.48
C ALA A 265 1.72 9.44 -20.72
N ALA A 266 1.20 9.81 -21.89
CA ALA A 266 1.60 9.20 -23.17
C ALA A 266 3.05 9.56 -23.57
N ARG A 267 3.58 10.66 -23.04
CA ARG A 267 4.86 11.29 -23.45
C ARG A 267 6.08 10.91 -22.60
N ASP A 268 5.89 10.22 -21.47
CA ASP A 268 6.97 9.76 -20.57
C ASP A 268 7.92 8.71 -21.18
N ASP A 269 7.73 8.33 -22.45
CA ASP A 269 8.42 7.20 -23.09
C ASP A 269 9.49 7.61 -24.12
N GLU A 270 9.83 8.91 -24.27
CA GLU A 270 10.96 9.35 -25.12
C GLU A 270 12.34 9.35 -24.40
N GLY A 271 12.41 8.91 -23.14
CA GLY A 271 13.60 9.08 -22.29
C GLY A 271 14.32 7.81 -21.79
N GLU A 272 14.02 6.61 -22.28
CA GLU A 272 14.88 5.43 -21.98
C GLU A 272 16.01 5.32 -23.02
N GLY A 273 16.91 6.30 -22.97
CA GLY A 273 18.22 6.30 -23.64
C GLY A 273 19.34 6.38 -22.60
N ASP A 274 20.20 5.37 -22.61
CA ASP A 274 21.38 5.11 -21.78
C ASP A 274 22.14 6.31 -21.13
N ASP A 275 22.52 6.10 -19.86
CA ASP A 275 23.83 6.41 -19.26
C ASP A 275 24.27 7.84 -18.86
N GLN A 276 23.38 8.81 -18.57
CA GLN A 276 23.82 10.08 -17.91
C GLN A 276 22.91 10.62 -16.77
N GLY A 277 22.12 9.79 -16.10
CA GLY A 277 21.03 10.25 -15.22
C GLY A 277 21.22 10.18 -13.70
N ASP A 278 22.34 9.73 -13.15
CA ASP A 278 22.43 9.45 -11.70
C ASP A 278 22.36 10.70 -10.80
N GLU A 279 22.61 11.89 -11.34
CA GLU A 279 22.58 13.16 -10.59
C GLU A 279 21.23 13.87 -10.74
N ALA A 280 20.64 13.88 -11.95
CA ALA A 280 19.29 14.39 -12.19
C ALA A 280 18.20 13.51 -11.53
N ALA A 281 18.36 12.17 -11.55
CA ALA A 281 17.46 11.26 -10.84
C ALA A 281 17.60 11.39 -9.32
N ARG A 282 18.73 11.89 -8.81
CA ARG A 282 18.92 12.21 -7.40
C ARG A 282 18.25 13.52 -7.02
N GLU A 283 18.40 14.57 -7.82
CA GLU A 283 17.68 15.84 -7.63
C GLU A 283 16.17 15.62 -7.72
N GLU A 284 15.68 14.88 -8.72
CA GLU A 284 14.26 14.54 -8.87
C GLU A 284 13.77 13.65 -7.72
N LEU A 285 14.58 12.72 -7.22
CA LEU A 285 14.26 11.94 -6.01
C LEU A 285 14.25 12.80 -4.74
N GLU A 286 15.15 13.79 -4.62
CA GLU A 286 15.15 14.77 -3.54
C GLU A 286 13.95 15.70 -3.61
N GLU A 287 13.55 16.14 -4.80
CA GLU A 287 12.35 16.95 -5.05
C GLU A 287 11.07 16.15 -4.78
N LEU A 288 11.02 14.87 -5.17
CA LEU A 288 9.94 13.94 -4.83
C LEU A 288 9.89 13.62 -3.33
N LEU A 289 11.03 13.57 -2.65
CA LEU A 289 11.12 13.38 -1.20
C LEU A 289 10.78 14.67 -0.41
N GLU A 290 11.03 15.85 -0.98
CA GLU A 290 10.55 17.15 -0.47
C GLU A 290 9.04 17.30 -0.69
N ALA A 291 8.52 16.91 -1.87
CA ALA A 291 7.10 16.88 -2.21
C ALA A 291 6.32 15.81 -1.40
N ALA A 292 6.99 14.72 -0.97
CA ALA A 292 6.44 13.73 -0.04
C ALA A 292 6.19 14.29 1.38
N GLY A 293 6.48 15.57 1.63
CA GLY A 293 6.03 16.33 2.79
C GLY A 293 4.51 16.51 2.83
N ALA A 294 3.78 15.44 3.19
CA ALA A 294 2.32 15.34 3.23
C ALA A 294 1.66 15.79 1.91
N PRO A 295 1.26 14.86 1.02
CA PRO A 295 0.71 15.23 -0.29
C PRO A 295 -0.46 16.19 -0.10
N SER A 296 -0.23 17.45 -0.44
CA SER A 296 -1.33 18.37 -0.65
C SER A 296 -2.04 17.86 -1.90
N PRO A 297 -3.36 17.63 -1.87
CA PRO A 297 -4.07 17.22 -3.08
C PRO A 297 -3.72 18.22 -4.19
N GLY A 298 -3.21 17.72 -5.32
CA GLY A 298 -2.88 18.55 -6.48
C GLY A 298 -4.09 19.38 -6.92
N PRO A 299 -3.86 20.51 -7.62
CA PRO A 299 -4.96 21.34 -8.11
C PRO A 299 -5.90 20.51 -9.00
N LEU A 300 -7.20 20.83 -8.95
CA LEU A 300 -8.16 20.22 -9.87
C LEU A 300 -7.92 20.73 -11.27
N ARG A 301 -7.99 19.83 -12.25
CA ARG A 301 -7.85 20.14 -13.67
C ARG A 301 -9.06 19.68 -14.45
N GLU A 302 -9.48 20.48 -15.41
CA GLU A 302 -10.48 20.07 -16.38
C GLU A 302 -9.87 19.04 -17.34
N ALA A 303 -10.65 17.99 -17.64
CA ALA A 303 -10.24 16.98 -18.59
C ALA A 303 -11.42 16.47 -19.42
N VAL A 304 -11.11 15.93 -20.60
CA VAL A 304 -12.02 15.14 -21.41
C VAL A 304 -11.71 13.66 -21.17
N LEU A 305 -12.72 12.93 -20.75
CA LEU A 305 -12.69 11.48 -20.58
C LEU A 305 -13.19 10.82 -21.86
N TYR A 306 -12.38 9.92 -22.42
CA TYR A 306 -12.72 9.04 -23.53
C TYR A 306 -13.00 7.62 -23.03
N GLY A 307 -14.18 7.09 -23.36
CA GLY A 307 -14.64 5.74 -22.98
C GLY A 307 -15.85 5.78 -22.05
N ALA A 308 -16.59 4.67 -21.96
CA ALA A 308 -17.72 4.56 -21.05
C ALA A 308 -17.24 4.08 -19.67
N PRO A 309 -17.20 4.93 -18.63
CA PRO A 309 -16.76 4.53 -17.30
C PRO A 309 -17.75 3.55 -16.65
N TYR A 310 -17.23 2.40 -16.23
CA TYR A 310 -17.89 1.43 -15.36
C TYR A 310 -16.83 0.63 -14.60
N ASP A 311 -17.20 -0.12 -13.55
CA ASP A 311 -16.23 -0.95 -12.83
C ASP A 311 -15.47 -1.91 -13.78
N GLY A 312 -14.15 -1.73 -13.89
CA GLY A 312 -13.33 -2.51 -14.80
C GLY A 312 -13.14 -1.90 -16.21
N ALA A 313 -13.70 -0.73 -16.52
CA ALA A 313 -13.47 -0.08 -17.80
C ALA A 313 -12.01 0.37 -17.96
N GLU A 314 -11.58 0.56 -19.20
CA GLU A 314 -10.37 1.32 -19.56
C GLU A 314 -10.82 2.67 -20.10
N ILE A 315 -10.05 3.73 -19.84
CA ILE A 315 -10.37 5.11 -20.23
C ILE A 315 -9.09 5.84 -20.63
N LEU A 316 -9.25 6.93 -21.37
CA LEU A 316 -8.19 7.89 -21.67
C LEU A 316 -8.64 9.25 -21.15
N LEU A 317 -7.74 9.95 -20.46
CA LEU A 317 -7.98 11.32 -20.00
C LEU A 317 -7.13 12.27 -20.82
N VAL A 318 -7.72 13.35 -21.29
CA VAL A 318 -6.99 14.47 -21.89
C VAL A 318 -7.23 15.66 -20.99
N GLY A 319 -6.24 15.97 -20.14
CA GLY A 319 -6.34 16.99 -19.09
C GLY A 319 -5.57 18.25 -19.44
N ALA A 320 -5.93 19.35 -18.78
CA ALA A 320 -5.07 20.53 -18.77
C ALA A 320 -3.72 20.17 -18.15
N ALA A 321 -2.64 20.72 -18.71
CA ALA A 321 -1.29 20.52 -18.18
C ALA A 321 -1.19 21.03 -16.73
N GLU A 322 -0.22 20.48 -15.99
CA GLU A 322 0.04 20.94 -14.62
C GLU A 322 0.58 22.36 -14.59
N GLU A 323 1.35 22.75 -15.61
CA GLU A 323 1.88 24.10 -15.78
C GLU A 323 1.07 24.92 -16.80
N PRO A 324 0.78 26.20 -16.50
CA PRO A 324 0.04 27.06 -17.42
C PRO A 324 0.88 27.39 -18.66
N GLY A 325 0.36 27.04 -19.84
CA GLY A 325 0.98 27.33 -21.15
C GLY A 325 1.50 26.08 -21.88
N GLU A 326 1.53 24.93 -21.22
CA GLU A 326 1.90 23.66 -21.82
C GLU A 326 0.73 23.01 -22.60
N PRO A 327 1.03 22.16 -23.60
CA PRO A 327 0.00 21.45 -24.34
C PRO A 327 -0.77 20.48 -23.43
N PRO A 328 -2.05 20.21 -23.73
CA PRO A 328 -2.86 19.28 -22.95
C PRO A 328 -2.23 17.88 -22.92
N GLU A 329 -2.28 17.26 -21.74
CA GLU A 329 -1.65 15.96 -21.51
C GLU A 329 -2.66 14.82 -21.71
N ALA A 330 -2.28 13.86 -22.55
CA ALA A 330 -3.01 12.63 -22.74
C ALA A 330 -2.48 11.56 -21.77
N GLU A 331 -3.34 11.11 -20.86
CA GLU A 331 -3.04 10.08 -19.87
C GLU A 331 -3.84 8.80 -20.10
N TRP A 332 -3.13 7.70 -20.36
CA TRP A 332 -3.73 6.39 -20.59
C TRP A 332 -3.95 5.65 -19.28
N SER A 333 -5.10 4.96 -19.16
CA SER A 333 -5.34 4.08 -18.01
C SER A 333 -4.33 2.91 -17.97
N THR A 334 -3.55 2.84 -16.89
CA THR A 334 -2.66 1.71 -16.55
C THR A 334 -3.31 0.72 -15.59
N GLY A 335 -4.42 1.12 -14.97
CA GLY A 335 -5.34 0.26 -14.22
C GLY A 335 -6.80 0.39 -14.70
N PRO A 336 -7.68 -0.54 -14.31
CA PRO A 336 -9.10 -0.39 -14.60
C PRO A 336 -9.74 0.72 -13.75
N VAL A 337 -10.84 1.29 -14.25
CA VAL A 337 -11.73 2.22 -13.51
C VAL A 337 -12.27 1.55 -12.23
N ARG A 338 -12.18 2.25 -11.10
CA ARG A 338 -12.60 1.79 -9.77
C ARG A 338 -13.63 2.75 -9.16
N PRO A 339 -14.92 2.41 -9.18
CA PRO A 339 -15.95 3.21 -8.53
C PRO A 339 -15.65 3.40 -7.05
N LEU A 340 -15.79 4.63 -6.57
CA LEU A 340 -15.69 4.94 -5.16
C LEU A 340 -17.09 4.88 -4.55
N PRO A 341 -17.30 4.15 -3.43
CA PRO A 341 -18.60 4.16 -2.77
C PRO A 341 -18.89 5.56 -2.24
N GLU A 342 -20.16 5.97 -2.26
CA GLU A 342 -20.60 7.33 -1.88
C GLU A 342 -20.11 7.75 -0.47
N GLY A 343 -19.99 6.79 0.45
CA GLY A 343 -19.45 7.03 1.79
C GLY A 343 -17.94 7.32 1.86
N THR A 344 -17.21 7.28 0.74
CA THR A 344 -15.78 7.60 0.68
C THR A 344 -15.55 9.09 0.87
N ALA A 345 -16.41 9.94 0.28
CA ALA A 345 -16.38 11.38 0.47
C ALA A 345 -16.46 11.75 1.97
N GLY A 346 -17.47 11.22 2.67
CA GLY A 346 -17.65 11.45 4.10
C GLY A 346 -16.48 10.92 4.95
N ARG A 347 -15.92 9.76 4.59
CA ARG A 347 -14.73 9.21 5.26
C ARG A 347 -13.48 10.05 5.02
N ARG A 348 -13.28 10.57 3.80
CA ARG A 348 -12.16 11.43 3.44
C ARG A 348 -12.24 12.76 4.20
N ARG A 349 -13.41 13.41 4.19
CA ARG A 349 -13.67 14.61 4.99
C ARG A 349 -13.43 14.37 6.48
N ALA A 350 -13.93 13.27 7.03
CA ALA A 350 -13.67 12.93 8.43
C ALA A 350 -12.17 12.65 8.70
N ARG A 351 -11.43 12.11 7.73
CA ARG A 351 -9.97 11.89 7.85
C ARG A 351 -9.22 13.21 7.82
N GLU A 352 -9.61 14.13 6.93
CA GLU A 352 -9.06 15.49 6.80
C GLU A 352 -9.37 16.32 8.05
N GLU A 353 -10.61 16.31 8.55
CA GLU A 353 -10.99 16.92 9.82
C GLU A 353 -10.16 16.36 10.98
N ARG A 354 -9.99 15.03 11.06
CA ARG A 354 -9.12 14.40 12.06
C ARG A 354 -7.64 14.73 11.86
N ALA A 355 -7.18 14.96 10.64
CA ALA A 355 -5.81 15.37 10.35
C ALA A 355 -5.58 16.83 10.75
N ALA A 356 -6.54 17.71 10.45
CA ALA A 356 -6.53 19.11 10.85
C ALA A 356 -6.57 19.26 12.38
N VAL A 357 -7.45 18.52 13.07
CA VAL A 357 -7.49 18.48 14.54
C VAL A 357 -6.17 17.95 15.12
N ARG A 358 -5.53 16.96 14.48
CA ARG A 358 -4.20 16.48 14.90
C ARG A 358 -3.15 17.56 14.70
N LYS A 359 -3.11 18.20 13.54
CA LYS A 359 -2.17 19.28 13.24
C LYS A 359 -2.32 20.45 14.21
N ALA A 360 -3.54 20.92 14.45
CA ALA A 360 -3.82 21.98 15.41
C ALA A 360 -3.37 21.61 16.83
N ARG A 361 -3.56 20.36 17.24
CA ARG A 361 -3.08 19.87 18.54
C ARG A 361 -1.56 19.77 18.61
N ASP A 362 -0.91 19.34 17.53
CA ASP A 362 0.55 19.27 17.45
C ASP A 362 1.16 20.69 17.49
N GLU A 363 0.50 21.67 16.86
CA GLU A 363 0.84 23.10 16.94
C GLU A 363 0.64 23.67 18.35
N GLU A 364 -0.50 23.39 18.99
CA GLU A 364 -0.77 23.79 20.38
C GLU A 364 0.28 23.22 21.35
N LEU A 365 0.66 21.95 21.15
CA LEU A 365 1.70 21.29 21.92
C LEU A 365 3.07 21.93 21.67
N ALA A 366 3.40 22.28 20.43
CA ALA A 366 4.64 22.98 20.10
C ALA A 366 4.71 24.35 20.80
N VAL A 367 3.60 25.09 20.86
CA VAL A 367 3.50 26.38 21.56
C VAL A 367 3.67 26.20 23.07
N ALA A 368 2.94 25.25 23.68
CA ALA A 368 3.03 24.98 25.11
C ALA A 368 4.44 24.55 25.53
N VAL A 369 5.06 23.63 24.77
CA VAL A 369 6.43 23.17 25.01
C VAL A 369 7.42 24.31 24.86
N ARG A 370 7.28 25.18 23.85
CA ARG A 370 8.14 26.36 23.70
C ARG A 370 8.07 27.29 24.92
N ALA A 371 6.88 27.49 25.50
CA ALA A 371 6.70 28.32 26.69
C ALA A 371 7.31 27.70 27.96
N GLU A 372 7.28 26.36 28.09
CA GLU A 372 7.84 25.64 29.25
C GLU A 372 9.34 25.28 29.09
N THR A 373 9.93 25.49 27.92
CA THR A 373 11.33 25.13 27.66
C THR A 373 12.28 26.10 28.36
N ALA A 374 12.72 25.72 29.56
CA ALA A 374 13.79 26.42 30.27
C ALA A 374 15.17 26.13 29.66
N VAL A 375 16.04 27.14 29.66
CA VAL A 375 17.45 27.02 29.28
C VAL A 375 18.19 26.29 30.40
N VAL A 376 18.75 25.12 30.08
CA VAL A 376 19.47 24.24 31.01
C VAL A 376 20.88 24.01 30.44
N PRO A 377 21.93 23.84 31.28
CA PRO A 377 23.30 23.63 30.79
C PRO A 377 23.44 22.42 29.85
N VAL A 378 22.80 21.29 30.15
CA VAL A 378 22.76 20.10 29.30
C VAL A 378 21.40 19.44 29.43
N ARG A 379 20.75 19.10 28.30
CA ARG A 379 19.43 18.43 28.30
C ARG A 379 19.54 16.99 27.83
N GLN A 380 18.84 16.08 28.50
CA GLN A 380 19.01 14.64 28.30
C GLN A 380 17.67 13.92 28.21
N TRP A 381 17.53 13.09 27.18
CA TRP A 381 16.38 12.20 27.01
C TRP A 381 16.85 10.74 26.93
N ARG A 382 16.06 9.84 27.51
CA ARG A 382 16.41 8.42 27.66
C ARG A 382 15.20 7.53 27.39
N ALA A 383 15.50 6.27 27.02
CA ALA A 383 14.51 5.21 26.90
C ALA A 383 13.60 5.10 28.14
N GLY A 384 12.30 5.11 27.91
CA GLY A 384 11.26 5.07 28.94
C GLY A 384 10.83 3.65 29.33
N ALA A 385 9.78 3.56 30.14
CA ALA A 385 9.15 2.27 30.48
C ALA A 385 8.53 1.58 29.25
N VAL A 386 8.02 2.37 28.30
CA VAL A 386 7.42 1.87 27.05
C VAL A 386 8.46 1.15 26.19
N ASP A 387 9.68 1.70 26.10
CA ASP A 387 10.77 1.09 25.33
C ASP A 387 11.23 -0.23 25.95
N ARG A 388 11.26 -0.29 27.29
CA ARG A 388 11.53 -1.52 28.03
C ARG A 388 10.47 -2.60 27.79
N LEU A 389 9.19 -2.23 27.80
CA LEU A 389 8.10 -3.14 27.49
C LEU A 389 8.18 -3.64 26.03
N ALA A 390 8.45 -2.75 25.08
CA ALA A 390 8.58 -3.12 23.67
C ALA A 390 9.77 -4.08 23.43
N ALA A 391 10.91 -3.82 24.09
CA ALA A 391 12.06 -4.71 24.06
C ALA A 391 11.73 -6.09 24.68
N PHE A 392 11.01 -6.11 25.81
CA PHE A 392 10.55 -7.35 26.44
C PHE A 392 9.62 -8.16 25.53
N LEU A 393 8.63 -7.53 24.90
CA LEU A 393 7.72 -8.20 23.96
C LEU A 393 8.47 -8.73 22.73
N THR A 394 9.47 -8.00 22.24
CA THR A 394 10.32 -8.46 21.13
C THR A 394 11.10 -9.71 21.53
N ALA A 395 11.68 -9.72 22.74
CA ALA A 395 12.39 -10.89 23.27
C ALA A 395 11.44 -12.09 23.48
N LEU A 396 10.23 -11.85 24.01
CA LEU A 396 9.22 -12.90 24.19
C LEU A 396 8.77 -13.49 22.86
N TRP A 397 8.60 -12.67 21.81
CA TRP A 397 8.26 -13.15 20.47
C TRP A 397 9.40 -13.97 19.85
N CYS A 398 10.65 -13.50 19.96
CA CYS A 398 11.85 -14.25 19.56
C CYS A 398 11.94 -15.61 20.31
N ALA A 399 11.62 -15.65 21.61
CA ALA A 399 11.58 -16.87 22.41
C ALA A 399 10.40 -17.80 22.04
N GLY A 400 9.22 -17.26 21.75
CA GLY A 400 8.06 -18.04 21.30
C GLY A 400 8.32 -18.73 19.97
N TYR A 401 8.95 -18.04 19.02
CA TYR A 401 9.35 -18.62 17.74
C TYR A 401 10.37 -19.75 17.91
N PHE A 402 11.30 -19.61 18.86
CA PHE A 402 12.25 -20.66 19.24
C PHE A 402 11.58 -21.88 19.88
N LEU A 403 10.61 -21.67 20.78
CA LEU A 403 9.90 -22.75 21.46
C LEU A 403 8.93 -23.50 20.53
N LEU A 404 8.34 -22.81 19.56
CA LEU A 404 7.42 -23.33 18.55
C LEU A 404 8.12 -23.79 17.26
N ALA A 405 9.44 -23.97 17.29
CA ALA A 405 10.20 -24.53 16.18
C ALA A 405 9.72 -25.97 15.90
N ILE A 406 8.81 -26.12 14.93
CA ILE A 406 8.18 -27.40 14.54
C ILE A 406 9.01 -28.14 13.49
N ASP A 407 9.92 -27.46 12.79
CA ASP A 407 10.69 -28.01 11.68
C ASP A 407 12.21 -27.92 11.92
N ASP A 408 12.91 -29.01 11.57
CA ASP A 408 14.35 -29.20 11.71
C ASP A 408 15.14 -28.76 10.47
N SER A 409 14.47 -28.21 9.45
CA SER A 409 15.11 -27.78 8.21
C SER A 409 16.23 -26.74 8.44
N LEU A 410 17.31 -26.86 7.65
CA LEU A 410 18.46 -25.94 7.69
C LEU A 410 18.05 -24.49 7.41
N TRP A 411 17.03 -24.29 6.56
CA TRP A 411 16.49 -22.98 6.25
C TRP A 411 15.82 -22.33 7.47
N PHE A 412 15.00 -23.10 8.19
CA PHE A 412 14.37 -22.63 9.42
C PHE A 412 15.41 -22.29 10.50
N ARG A 413 16.46 -23.12 10.63
CA ARG A 413 17.59 -22.84 11.53
C ARG A 413 18.33 -21.55 11.16
N ALA A 414 18.57 -21.32 9.87
CA ALA A 414 19.20 -20.08 9.38
C ALA A 414 18.33 -18.85 9.68
N LEU A 415 17.01 -18.94 9.46
CA LEU A 415 16.07 -17.86 9.77
C LEU A 415 16.02 -17.55 11.27
N LEU A 416 16.01 -18.58 12.12
CA LEU A 416 16.00 -18.45 13.57
C LEU A 416 17.29 -17.82 14.10
N LEU A 417 18.45 -18.22 13.55
CA LEU A 417 19.75 -17.61 13.84
C LEU A 417 19.76 -16.13 13.44
N LEU A 418 19.36 -15.82 12.20
CA LEU A 418 19.33 -14.45 11.68
C LEU A 418 18.40 -13.55 12.51
N THR A 419 17.20 -14.05 12.84
CA THR A 419 16.21 -13.30 13.61
C THR A 419 16.70 -13.03 15.03
N GLY A 420 17.33 -14.02 15.68
CA GLY A 420 17.89 -13.82 17.01
C GLY A 420 19.12 -12.90 17.04
N LEU A 421 20.00 -12.96 16.03
CA LEU A 421 21.09 -11.99 15.87
C LEU A 421 20.56 -10.57 15.63
N MET A 422 19.50 -10.42 14.83
CA MET A 422 18.82 -9.14 14.65
C MET A 422 18.22 -8.64 15.98
N CYS A 423 17.57 -9.52 16.74
CA CYS A 423 17.08 -9.27 18.11
C CYS A 423 18.24 -8.79 19.01
N ALA A 424 19.41 -9.45 18.95
CA ALA A 424 20.61 -9.11 19.72
C ALA A 424 21.17 -7.71 19.43
N VAL A 425 21.09 -7.26 18.19
CA VAL A 425 21.51 -5.91 17.81
C VAL A 425 20.47 -4.85 18.19
N ARG A 426 19.18 -5.13 18.00
CA ARG A 426 18.09 -4.16 18.18
C ARG A 426 17.73 -3.90 19.64
N VAL A 427 17.74 -4.93 20.49
CA VAL A 427 17.32 -4.83 21.89
C VAL A 427 18.19 -3.86 22.71
N PRO A 428 19.54 -3.89 22.65
CA PRO A 428 20.38 -2.94 23.37
C PRO A 428 20.14 -1.48 22.96
N VAL A 429 19.96 -1.25 21.65
CA VAL A 429 19.67 0.08 21.11
C VAL A 429 18.33 0.60 21.64
N LYS A 430 17.28 -0.22 21.66
CA LYS A 430 15.98 0.17 22.21
C LYS A 430 16.00 0.42 23.72
N LEU A 431 16.74 -0.39 24.48
CA LEU A 431 16.79 -0.27 25.95
C LEU A 431 17.64 0.90 26.44
N ARG A 432 18.61 1.35 25.66
CA ARG A 432 19.64 2.32 26.10
C ARG A 432 19.89 3.46 25.13
N TRP A 433 18.92 3.76 24.25
CA TRP A 433 19.00 4.99 23.48
C TRP A 433 18.99 6.19 24.43
N ARG A 434 19.84 7.16 24.09
CA ARG A 434 19.98 8.42 24.80
C ARG A 434 20.26 9.50 23.77
N VAL A 435 19.53 10.60 23.90
CA VAL A 435 19.76 11.84 23.16
C VAL A 435 20.23 12.86 24.17
N THR A 436 21.33 13.54 23.91
CA THR A 436 21.86 14.61 24.77
C THR A 436 22.09 15.84 23.92
N ALA A 437 21.47 16.96 24.30
CA ALA A 437 21.66 18.24 23.65
C ALA A 437 22.62 19.09 24.49
N ASP A 438 23.61 19.68 23.82
CA ASP A 438 24.56 20.64 24.37
C ASP A 438 24.69 21.87 23.46
N ARG A 439 25.60 22.79 23.81
CA ARG A 439 25.83 24.02 23.02
C ARG A 439 26.24 23.74 21.57
N THR A 440 26.99 22.67 21.33
CA THR A 440 27.57 22.36 20.02
C THR A 440 26.61 21.60 19.11
N GLY A 441 25.66 20.86 19.68
CA GLY A 441 24.72 20.08 18.91
C GLY A 441 24.03 19.00 19.73
N ILE A 442 23.68 17.91 19.06
CA ILE A 442 23.02 16.75 19.64
C ILE A 442 23.95 15.54 19.56
N TRP A 443 24.12 14.86 20.69
CA TRP A 443 24.79 13.58 20.80
C TRP A 443 23.77 12.44 20.81
N LEU A 444 23.95 11.51 19.90
CA LEU A 444 23.15 10.30 19.77
C LEU A 444 23.97 9.07 20.14
N ASN A 445 23.45 8.25 21.03
CA ASN A 445 24.09 6.98 21.34
C ASN A 445 23.78 5.93 20.25
N ARG A 446 24.78 5.49 19.47
CA ARG A 446 24.64 4.38 18.49
C ARG A 446 25.36 3.11 18.97
N LEU A 447 25.15 2.02 18.23
CA LEU A 447 25.76 0.72 18.50
C LEU A 447 27.30 0.80 18.54
N ARG A 448 27.93 1.43 17.53
CA ARG A 448 29.39 1.48 17.37
C ARG A 448 30.05 2.63 18.13
N ALA A 449 29.56 3.85 17.98
CA ALA A 449 30.09 5.04 18.64
C ALA A 449 29.01 6.13 18.79
N PRO A 450 29.12 7.02 19.78
CA PRO A 450 28.30 8.24 19.83
C PRO A 450 28.48 9.08 18.57
N ARG A 451 27.39 9.57 17.99
CA ARG A 451 27.41 10.49 16.83
C ARG A 451 27.02 11.88 17.30
N HIS A 452 27.87 12.88 17.00
CA HIS A 452 27.53 14.28 17.16
C HIS A 452 26.85 14.79 15.89
N ILE A 453 25.76 15.54 16.05
CA ILE A 453 25.07 16.26 14.97
C ILE A 453 25.07 17.73 15.37
N PRO A 454 25.83 18.59 14.69
CA PRO A 454 25.79 20.04 14.90
C PRO A 454 24.38 20.61 14.76
N TRP A 455 24.08 21.68 15.49
CA TRP A 455 22.76 22.34 15.37
C TRP A 455 22.47 22.86 13.96
N ASP A 456 23.50 23.31 13.24
CA ASP A 456 23.37 23.89 11.89
C ASP A 456 23.00 22.85 10.83
N ASP A 457 23.29 21.57 11.09
CA ASP A 457 22.96 20.46 10.21
C ASP A 457 21.56 19.88 10.48
N LEU A 458 20.92 20.26 11.59
CA LEU A 458 19.65 19.70 12.03
C LEU A 458 18.47 20.50 11.43
N ARG A 459 17.79 19.93 10.45
CA ARG A 459 16.69 20.60 9.73
C ARG A 459 15.34 20.45 10.42
N ALA A 460 15.02 19.25 10.87
CA ALA A 460 13.73 18.95 11.47
C ALA A 460 13.82 17.77 12.44
N ALA A 461 13.05 17.86 13.53
CA ALA A 461 12.82 16.76 14.45
C ALA A 461 11.33 16.43 14.45
N ARG A 462 10.92 15.37 13.74
CA ARG A 462 9.51 15.01 13.63
C ARG A 462 9.30 13.56 14.02
N ARG A 463 8.18 13.28 14.66
CA ARG A 463 7.70 11.92 14.81
C ARG A 463 6.79 11.58 13.63
N GLU A 464 7.13 10.50 12.93
CA GLU A 464 6.33 9.97 11.85
C GLU A 464 5.86 8.56 12.19
N SER A 465 4.53 8.37 12.24
CA SER A 465 3.86 7.10 12.56
C SER A 465 4.39 6.38 13.83
N PHE A 466 5.36 5.48 13.67
CA PHE A 466 5.99 4.64 14.67
C PHE A 466 7.46 4.99 14.94
N GLU A 467 7.99 6.07 14.38
CA GLU A 467 9.40 6.43 14.50
C GLU A 467 9.58 7.92 14.85
N LEU A 468 10.56 8.21 15.67
CA LEU A 468 11.10 9.56 15.82
C LEU A 468 12.23 9.72 14.81
N GLN A 469 12.08 10.64 13.86
CA GLN A 469 13.06 10.93 12.82
C GLN A 469 13.73 12.29 13.07
N LEU A 470 15.06 12.31 13.04
CA LEU A 470 15.88 13.52 13.00
C LEU A 470 16.46 13.64 11.59
N ARG A 471 16.06 14.70 10.87
CA ARG A 471 16.53 14.99 9.51
C ARG A 471 17.78 15.87 9.56
N VAL A 472 18.83 15.44 8.86
CA VAL A 472 20.15 16.08 8.82
C VAL A 472 20.48 16.49 7.38
N ARG A 473 21.13 17.64 7.19
CA ARG A 473 21.39 18.25 5.87
C ARG A 473 22.19 17.36 4.91
N ASP A 474 23.27 16.72 5.36
CA ASP A 474 24.19 15.96 4.51
C ASP A 474 24.44 14.52 5.01
N GLY A 475 23.40 13.75 5.35
CA GLY A 475 23.60 12.31 5.57
C GLY A 475 22.46 11.52 6.22
N ASP A 476 22.80 10.30 6.65
CA ASP A 476 21.85 9.32 7.20
C ASP A 476 20.93 9.91 8.29
N ASN A 477 19.64 9.99 7.95
CA ASN A 477 18.55 10.24 8.88
C ASN A 477 18.62 9.26 10.06
N TRP A 478 18.46 9.79 11.27
CA TRP A 478 18.39 8.95 12.46
C TRP A 478 16.93 8.68 12.81
N ALA A 479 16.58 7.40 12.90
CA ALA A 479 15.25 6.95 13.28
C ALA A 479 15.31 6.03 14.51
N VAL A 480 14.39 6.24 15.46
CA VAL A 480 14.13 5.31 16.57
C VAL A 480 12.66 4.96 16.62
N ALA A 481 12.39 3.66 16.74
CA ALA A 481 11.03 3.16 16.92
C ALA A 481 10.41 3.73 18.21
N ALA A 482 9.35 4.52 18.05
CA ALA A 482 8.54 5.16 19.07
C ALA A 482 7.12 4.55 19.06
N PRO A 483 6.93 3.34 19.61
CA PRO A 483 5.64 2.64 19.58
C PRO A 483 4.54 3.47 20.26
N ARG A 484 3.35 3.53 19.63
CA ARG A 484 2.22 4.35 20.12
C ARG A 484 1.13 3.48 20.72
N TRP A 485 0.51 3.99 21.78
CA TRP A 485 -0.77 3.46 22.29
C TRP A 485 -1.86 4.54 22.30
N PRO A 486 -2.45 4.87 21.12
CA PRO A 486 -3.32 6.04 20.97
C PRO A 486 -4.57 5.99 21.84
N TRP A 487 -5.08 4.80 22.14
CA TRP A 487 -6.24 4.61 23.00
C TRP A 487 -5.94 4.98 24.46
N LEU A 488 -4.84 4.49 25.02
CA LEU A 488 -4.46 4.75 26.42
C LEU A 488 -4.11 6.23 26.64
N GLN A 489 -3.43 6.83 25.65
CA GLN A 489 -3.08 8.26 25.64
C GLN A 489 -4.32 9.14 25.62
N ARG A 490 -5.33 8.82 24.80
CA ARG A 490 -6.60 9.55 24.75
C ARG A 490 -7.38 9.41 26.05
N ARG A 491 -7.45 8.20 26.61
CA ARG A 491 -8.18 7.94 27.86
C ARG A 491 -7.57 8.64 29.07
N ARG A 492 -6.24 8.78 29.12
CA ARG A 492 -5.51 9.41 30.25
C ARG A 492 -5.03 10.84 30.00
N ARG A 493 -5.36 11.44 28.84
CA ARG A 493 -4.87 12.76 28.40
C ARG A 493 -3.34 12.95 28.51
N LEU A 494 -2.58 11.87 28.33
CA LEU A 494 -1.12 11.90 28.45
C LEU A 494 -0.47 12.29 27.12
N VAL A 495 0.49 13.22 27.17
CA VAL A 495 1.40 13.52 26.05
C VAL A 495 2.44 12.40 25.92
N HIS A 496 2.71 11.93 24.70
CA HIS A 496 3.70 10.89 24.50
C HIS A 496 5.11 11.47 24.70
N PRO A 497 6.03 10.78 25.42
CA PRO A 497 7.38 11.27 25.66
C PRO A 497 8.14 11.66 24.38
N TYR A 498 7.90 10.93 23.28
CA TYR A 498 8.52 11.22 21.99
C TYR A 498 7.88 12.39 21.24
N ASP A 499 6.60 12.70 21.51
CA ASP A 499 5.93 13.88 20.92
C ASP A 499 6.45 15.15 21.61
N ALA A 500 6.61 15.10 22.93
CA ALA A 500 7.26 16.16 23.71
C ALA A 500 8.73 16.36 23.27
N LEU A 501 9.50 15.27 23.13
CA LEU A 501 10.88 15.33 22.63
C LEU A 501 10.98 15.97 21.23
N ALA A 502 10.13 15.57 20.29
CA ALA A 502 10.12 16.14 18.95
C ALA A 502 9.77 17.64 18.95
N ALA A 503 8.80 18.04 19.77
CA ALA A 503 8.41 19.44 19.94
C ALA A 503 9.53 20.28 20.60
N GLU A 504 10.19 19.76 21.64
CA GLU A 504 11.32 20.43 22.30
C GLU A 504 12.48 20.64 21.34
N LEU A 505 12.87 19.61 20.59
CA LEU A 505 13.93 19.70 19.60
C LEU A 505 13.56 20.65 18.46
N SER A 506 12.33 20.60 17.96
CA SER A 506 11.83 21.55 16.96
C SER A 506 11.84 22.99 17.46
N ALA A 507 11.53 23.22 18.75
CA ALA A 507 11.61 24.54 19.36
C ALA A 507 13.06 25.06 19.42
N MET A 508 14.04 24.22 19.77
CA MET A 508 15.47 24.59 19.81
C MET A 508 16.10 24.79 18.42
N ILE A 509 15.58 24.09 17.40
CA ILE A 509 15.96 24.31 16.01
C ILE A 509 15.48 25.69 15.56
N ALA A 510 14.19 25.99 15.81
CA ALA A 510 13.56 27.23 15.38
C ALA A 510 14.00 28.47 16.17
N ASP A 511 14.35 28.31 17.45
CA ASP A 511 14.82 29.39 18.32
C ASP A 511 16.17 29.04 18.98
N PRO A 512 17.28 29.61 18.47
CA PRO A 512 18.61 29.38 19.04
C PRO A 512 18.77 29.79 20.50
N ALA A 513 17.95 30.71 21.03
CA ALA A 513 18.02 31.15 22.42
C ALA A 513 17.59 30.07 23.41
N LEU A 514 16.84 29.06 22.94
CA LEU A 514 16.39 27.91 23.75
C LEU A 514 17.42 26.78 23.81
N ARG A 515 18.56 26.92 23.12
CA ARG A 515 19.61 25.88 23.08
C ARG A 515 20.35 25.80 24.42
N PRO A 516 20.81 24.60 24.83
CA PRO A 516 21.65 24.45 26.03
C PRO A 516 22.93 25.28 25.94
N THR A 517 23.36 25.85 27.07
CA THR A 517 24.55 26.74 27.13
C THR A 517 25.85 26.04 27.52
N GLY A 518 25.75 24.85 28.14
CA GLY A 518 26.89 24.06 28.59
C GLY A 518 27.39 23.06 27.55
N GLU A 519 28.60 22.56 27.76
CA GLU A 519 29.17 21.45 26.98
C GLU A 519 28.96 20.12 27.70
N SER A 520 28.60 19.08 26.93
CA SER A 520 28.39 17.75 27.51
C SER A 520 29.71 17.04 27.81
N GLY A 521 29.80 16.40 28.99
CA GLY A 521 30.96 15.59 29.37
C GLY A 521 30.98 14.22 28.67
N ALA A 522 32.13 13.51 28.66
CA ALA A 522 32.26 12.19 28.03
C ALA A 522 31.28 11.12 28.58
N LYS A 523 30.86 11.22 29.86
CA LYS A 523 29.83 10.35 30.46
C LYS A 523 28.40 10.67 29.96
N GLU A 524 28.19 11.86 29.42
CA GLU A 524 26.90 12.36 28.98
C GLU A 524 26.65 12.09 27.50
N ARG A 525 27.71 12.15 26.68
CA ARG A 525 27.71 11.83 25.24
C ARG A 525 27.30 10.39 24.91
N GLY A 526 27.33 9.49 25.88
CA GLY A 526 26.90 8.09 25.73
C GLY A 526 28.06 7.10 25.66
N ARG A 527 27.74 5.80 25.71
CA ARG A 527 28.72 4.70 25.63
C ARG A 527 28.34 3.76 24.50
N PRO A 528 29.32 3.22 23.76
CA PRO A 528 29.05 2.28 22.68
C PRO A 528 28.25 1.07 23.20
N LEU A 529 27.20 0.71 22.47
CA LEU A 529 26.26 -0.35 22.87
C LEU A 529 26.63 -1.73 22.31
N TRP A 530 27.61 -1.82 21.39
CA TRP A 530 28.06 -3.08 20.79
C TRP A 530 28.44 -4.17 21.79
N PRO A 531 29.03 -3.90 22.98
CA PRO A 531 29.37 -4.99 23.91
C PRO A 531 28.13 -5.77 24.37
N PHE A 532 27.00 -5.08 24.56
CA PHE A 532 25.75 -5.73 24.93
C PHE A 532 25.19 -6.58 23.79
N ALA A 533 25.31 -6.11 22.54
CA ALA A 533 24.87 -6.87 21.37
C ALA A 533 25.72 -8.14 21.18
N VAL A 534 27.03 -8.05 21.40
CA VAL A 534 27.93 -9.22 21.34
C VAL A 534 27.58 -10.24 22.41
N ILE A 535 27.40 -9.82 23.66
CA ILE A 535 27.01 -10.73 24.76
C ILE A 535 25.67 -11.42 24.45
N LEU A 536 24.67 -10.67 23.98
CA LEU A 536 23.36 -11.23 23.67
C LEU A 536 23.40 -12.17 22.45
N GLY A 537 24.23 -11.83 21.45
CA GLY A 537 24.48 -12.67 20.29
C GLY A 537 25.14 -13.99 20.65
N ILE A 538 26.20 -13.95 21.48
CA ILE A 538 26.89 -15.16 21.98
C ILE A 538 25.91 -16.03 22.78
N ALA A 539 25.14 -15.44 23.70
CA ALA A 539 24.15 -16.16 24.48
C ALA A 539 23.09 -16.84 23.57
N TRP A 540 22.60 -16.14 22.55
CA TRP A 540 21.66 -16.69 21.58
C TRP A 540 22.26 -17.84 20.77
N THR A 541 23.48 -17.68 20.26
CA THR A 541 24.17 -18.75 19.53
C THR A 541 24.42 -19.96 20.42
N ALA A 542 24.79 -19.77 21.68
CA ALA A 542 24.98 -20.86 22.63
C ALA A 542 23.68 -21.63 22.86
N VAL A 543 22.55 -20.93 23.07
CA VAL A 543 21.23 -21.55 23.24
C VAL A 543 20.80 -22.35 22.02
N LEU A 544 21.06 -21.84 20.80
CA LEU A 544 20.83 -22.60 19.58
C LEU A 544 21.74 -23.84 19.53
N VAL A 545 23.04 -23.66 19.71
CA VAL A 545 24.02 -24.74 19.66
C VAL A 545 23.67 -25.85 20.66
N THR A 546 23.31 -25.54 21.91
CA THR A 546 22.93 -26.54 22.92
C THR A 546 21.59 -27.23 22.65
N ARG A 547 20.69 -26.59 21.90
CA ARG A 547 19.42 -27.22 21.50
C ARG A 547 19.63 -28.21 20.34
N TRP A 548 20.61 -27.96 19.48
CA TRP A 548 20.78 -28.64 18.21
C TRP A 548 22.02 -29.55 18.14
N LEU A 549 22.98 -29.40 19.06
CA LEU A 549 23.98 -30.43 19.35
C LEU A 549 23.48 -31.27 20.53
N PRO A 550 23.29 -32.60 20.35
CA PRO A 550 22.94 -33.51 21.44
C PRO A 550 24.05 -33.61 22.50
#